data_AF-A0A831KCR7-F1
#
_entry.id   AF-A0A831KCR7-F1
#
_cell.length_a   1.000
_cell.length_b   1.000
_cell.length_c   1.000
_cell.angle_alpha   90.00
_cell.angle_beta   90.00
_cell.angle_gamma   90.00
#
_symmetry.space_group_name_H-M   'P 1'
#
loop_
_entity.id
_entity.type
_entity.pdbx_description
1 polymer ?
#
loop_
_entity_poly.entity_id
_entity_poly.type
_entity_poly.pdbx_seq_one_letter_code
_entity_poly.pdbx_strand_id
1 'polypeptide(L)' 'IPFDTESRFVTGGIRIGTPSVTTRGLKEQGMVKIADWINRVVTSRDMATIVQVRQEVRALCDQLPLYPEFKRTDY' A
#
# COMPACT_ATOMS: atom_id res chain seq x y z
N ILE A 1 -13.77 -12.40 -10.47
CA ILE A 1 -14.70 -11.93 -9.41
C ILE A 1 -16.09 -12.52 -9.74
N PRO A 2 -17.05 -12.73 -8.82
CA PRO A 2 -18.39 -13.16 -9.22
C PRO A 2 -18.93 -12.22 -10.31
N PHE A 3 -19.39 -12.78 -11.44
CA PHE A 3 -19.95 -12.04 -12.58
C PHE A 3 -18.98 -11.08 -13.31
N ASP A 4 -17.67 -11.29 -13.17
CA ASP A 4 -16.63 -10.53 -13.90
C ASP A 4 -16.72 -10.82 -15.41
N THR A 5 -16.91 -9.78 -16.22
CA THR A 5 -17.04 -9.87 -17.68
C THR A 5 -15.70 -9.80 -18.40
N GLU A 6 -14.63 -9.43 -17.68
CA GLU A 6 -13.29 -9.35 -18.25
C GLU A 6 -12.70 -10.74 -18.51
N SER A 7 -11.75 -10.78 -19.46
CA SER A 7 -11.00 -12.00 -19.76
C SER A 7 -10.29 -12.52 -18.51
N ARG A 8 -10.14 -13.85 -18.38
CA ARG A 8 -9.33 -14.46 -17.31
C ARG A 8 -7.89 -13.94 -17.26
N PHE A 9 -7.39 -13.38 -18.36
CA PHE A 9 -6.06 -12.79 -18.48
C PHE A 9 -6.01 -11.31 -18.05
N VAL A 10 -7.16 -10.66 -17.88
CA VAL A 10 -7.31 -9.28 -17.43
C VAL A 10 -7.97 -9.29 -16.07
N THR A 11 -7.19 -9.02 -15.02
CA THR A 11 -7.70 -9.09 -13.65
C THR A 11 -8.46 -7.81 -13.28
N GLY A 12 -9.73 -7.93 -12.90
CA GLY A 12 -10.58 -6.80 -12.47
C GLY A 12 -10.45 -6.40 -11.00
N GLY A 13 -9.51 -6.94 -10.22
CA GLY A 13 -9.43 -6.65 -8.79
C GLY A 13 -8.08 -6.90 -8.13
N ILE A 14 -8.00 -6.46 -6.88
CA ILE A 14 -6.79 -6.51 -6.04
C ILE A 14 -7.09 -7.36 -4.79
N ARG A 15 -6.16 -8.24 -4.42
CA ARG A 15 -6.20 -8.99 -3.16
C ARG A 15 -5.27 -8.35 -2.15
N ILE A 16 -5.80 -7.96 -1.01
CA ILE A 16 -5.04 -7.31 0.08
C ILE A 16 -4.82 -8.32 1.20
N GLY A 17 -3.60 -8.40 1.73
CA GLY A 17 -3.23 -9.23 2.87
C GLY A 17 -2.48 -8.44 3.93
N THR A 18 -2.78 -8.70 5.20
CA THR A 18 -2.17 -8.04 6.37
C THR A 18 -0.91 -8.71 6.94
N PRO A 19 -0.56 -10.00 6.70
CA PRO A 19 0.56 -10.65 7.38
C PRO A 19 1.89 -9.87 7.31
N SER A 20 2.26 -9.36 6.13
CA SER A 20 3.54 -8.66 5.96
C SER A 20 3.67 -7.39 6.80
N VAL A 21 2.57 -6.68 7.05
CA VAL A 21 2.59 -5.44 7.83
C VAL A 21 2.41 -5.71 9.32
N THR A 22 1.64 -6.73 9.70
CA THR A 22 1.47 -7.11 11.12
C THR A 22 2.73 -7.74 11.70
N THR A 23 3.48 -8.55 10.93
CA THR A 23 4.80 -9.05 11.33
C THR A 23 5.81 -7.92 11.58
N ARG A 24 5.63 -6.77 10.90
CA ARG A 24 6.44 -5.55 11.11
C ARG A 24 5.95 -4.67 12.26
N GLY A 25 4.92 -5.09 13.01
CA GLY A 25 4.39 -4.34 14.15
C GLY A 25 3.30 -3.32 13.80
N LEU A 26 2.81 -3.26 12.55
CA LEU A 26 1.70 -2.37 12.19
C LEU A 26 0.42 -2.78 12.94
N LYS A 27 -0.28 -1.78 13.46
CA LYS A 27 -1.56 -1.92 14.19
C LYS A 27 -2.74 -1.36 13.38
N GLU A 28 -3.94 -1.50 13.94
CA GLU A 28 -5.22 -1.17 13.32
C GLU A 28 -5.27 0.26 12.78
N GLN A 29 -4.74 1.25 13.54
CA GLN A 29 -4.68 2.64 13.07
C GLN A 29 -3.82 2.83 11.82
N GLY A 30 -2.77 2.01 11.65
CA GLY A 30 -1.96 2.00 10.44
C GLY A 30 -2.74 1.44 9.23
N MET A 31 -3.60 0.46 9.45
CA MET A 31 -4.45 -0.10 8.39
C MET A 31 -5.50 0.90 7.89
N VAL A 32 -6.02 1.78 8.77
CA VAL A 32 -6.91 2.87 8.37
C VAL A 32 -6.22 3.80 7.37
N LYS A 33 -4.95 4.17 7.63
CA LYS A 33 -4.16 4.99 6.69
C LYS A 33 -3.94 4.30 5.35
N ILE A 34 -3.61 3.01 5.37
CA ILE A 34 -3.42 2.23 4.14
C ILE A 34 -4.71 2.18 3.31
N ALA A 35 -5.86 1.98 3.95
CA ALA A 35 -7.15 1.98 3.27
C ALA A 35 -7.47 3.34 2.64
N ASP A 36 -7.24 4.45 3.36
CA ASP A 36 -7.40 5.81 2.85
C ASP A 36 -6.51 6.09 1.64
N TRP A 37 -5.23 5.70 1.71
CA TRP A 37 -4.29 5.86 0.60
C TRP A 37 -4.69 5.10 -0.65
N ILE A 38 -5.14 3.84 -0.50
CA ILE A 38 -5.66 3.05 -1.61
C ILE A 38 -6.85 3.76 -2.25
N ASN A 39 -7.80 4.21 -1.43
CA ASN A 39 -8.98 4.93 -1.91
C ASN A 39 -8.62 6.23 -2.65
N ARG A 40 -7.73 7.05 -2.08
CA ARG A 40 -7.26 8.32 -2.67
C ARG A 40 -6.63 8.08 -4.04
N VAL A 41 -5.72 7.12 -4.16
CA VAL A 41 -5.02 6.86 -5.43
C VAL A 41 -5.96 6.27 -6.49
N VAL A 42 -6.81 5.31 -6.11
CA VAL A 42 -7.75 4.66 -7.04
C VAL A 42 -8.80 5.64 -7.57
N THR A 43 -9.22 6.59 -6.73
CA THR A 43 -10.27 7.58 -7.05
C THR A 43 -9.73 8.76 -7.85
N SER A 44 -8.64 9.38 -7.38
CA SER A 44 -8.11 10.61 -7.99
C SER A 44 -7.37 10.37 -9.29
N ARG A 45 -6.53 9.32 -9.32
CA ARG A 45 -5.68 8.92 -10.46
C ARG A 45 -4.79 10.04 -11.02
N ASP A 46 -4.52 11.09 -10.23
CA ASP A 46 -3.66 12.20 -10.63
C ASP A 46 -2.26 12.09 -10.02
N MET A 47 -1.29 12.71 -10.70
CA MET A 47 0.11 12.63 -10.30
C MET A 47 0.40 13.31 -8.97
N ALA A 48 -0.31 14.38 -8.61
CA ALA A 48 -0.08 15.09 -7.36
C ALA A 48 -0.48 14.22 -6.17
N THR A 49 -1.66 13.58 -6.22
CA THR A 49 -2.12 12.64 -5.19
C THR A 49 -1.19 11.44 -5.08
N ILE A 50 -0.74 10.87 -6.20
CA ILE A 50 0.21 9.75 -6.18
C ILE A 50 1.53 10.13 -5.50
N VAL A 51 2.09 11.30 -5.82
CA VAL A 51 3.34 11.78 -5.23
C VAL A 51 3.18 12.02 -3.72
N GLN A 52 2.07 12.64 -3.32
CA GLN A 52 1.79 12.88 -1.90
C GLN A 52 1.62 11.57 -1.13
N VAL A 53 0.79 10.65 -1.62
CA VAL A 53 0.57 9.34 -0.98
C VAL A 53 1.87 8.54 -0.90
N ARG A 54 2.72 8.60 -1.93
CA ARG A 54 4.04 7.96 -1.90
C ARG A 54 4.91 8.47 -0.74
N GLN A 55 4.90 9.78 -0.48
CA GLN A 55 5.64 10.37 0.63
C GLN A 55 5.06 9.92 1.99
N GLU A 56 3.74 9.91 2.13
CA GLU A 56 3.05 9.45 3.34
C GLU A 56 3.33 7.96 3.64
N VAL A 57 3.30 7.10 2.61
CA VAL A 57 3.65 5.67 2.70
C VAL A 57 5.10 5.49 3.14
N ARG A 58 6.02 6.28 2.57
CA ARG A 58 7.45 6.22 2.94
C ARG A 58 7.65 6.58 4.41
N ALA A 59 7.01 7.66 4.88
CA ALA A 59 7.08 8.08 6.27
C ALA A 59 6.59 7.00 7.24
N LEU A 60 5.51 6.27 6.90
CA LEU A 60 5.06 5.14 7.73
C LEU A 60 6.05 3.97 7.70
N CYS A 61 6.61 3.65 6.53
CA CYS A 61 7.58 2.56 6.42
C CYS A 61 8.87 2.84 7.19
N ASP A 62 9.30 4.10 7.24
CA ASP A 62 10.51 4.52 7.96
C ASP A 62 10.34 4.40 9.49
N GLN A 63 9.10 4.38 10.00
CA GLN A 63 8.80 4.12 11.42
C GLN A 63 8.88 2.62 11.78
N LEU A 64 8.81 1.72 10.80
CA LEU A 64 8.77 0.27 10.99
C LEU A 64 9.85 -0.41 10.13
N PRO A 65 11.15 -0.25 10.44
CA PRO A 65 12.24 -0.77 9.61
C PRO A 65 12.17 -2.30 9.49
N LEU A 66 12.32 -2.81 8.26
CA LEU A 66 12.20 -4.25 7.97
C LEU A 66 13.44 -5.04 8.43
N TYR A 67 14.62 -4.44 8.30
CA TYR A 67 15.89 -5.01 8.72
C TYR A 67 16.81 -3.89 9.25
N PRO A 68 16.75 -3.57 10.56
CA PRO A 68 17.54 -2.50 11.17
C PRO A 68 19.06 -2.64 10.95
N GLU A 69 19.54 -3.87 10.78
CA GLU A 69 20.93 -4.22 10.57
C GLU A 69 21.45 -3.91 9.15
N PHE A 70 20.57 -3.73 8.16
CA PHE A 70 20.95 -3.36 6.81
C PHE A 70 20.71 -1.88 6.57
N LYS A 71 21.76 -1.15 6.16
CA LYS A 71 21.60 0.23 5.70
C LYS A 71 20.81 0.24 4.39
N ARG A 72 19.69 0.97 4.39
CA ARG A 72 18.90 1.20 3.19
C ARG A 72 19.69 2.07 2.21
N THR A 73 20.23 1.45 1.17
CA THR A 73 20.81 2.15 0.01
C THR A 73 19.70 2.32 -1.02
N ASP A 74 19.08 3.49 -1.04
CA ASP A 74 18.04 3.79 -2.04
C ASP A 74 18.69 3.80 -3.45
N TYR A 75 18.11 3.06 -4.41
CA TYR A 75 18.37 3.18 -5.86
C TYR A 75 17.45 4.23 -6.48
#